data_AF-A0A5D4XMX5-F1
#
_entry.id   AF-A0A5D4XMX5-F1
#
_cell.length_a   1.000
_cell.length_b   1.000
_cell.length_c   1.000
_cell.angle_alpha   90.00
_cell.angle_beta   90.00
_cell.angle_gamma   90.00
#
_symmetry.space_group_name_H-M   'P 1'
#
loop_
_entity.id
_entity.type
_entity.pdbx_description
1 polymer ?
#
loop_
_entity_poly.entity_id
_entity_poly.type
_entity_poly.pdbx_seq_one_letter_code
_entity_poly.pdbx_strand_id
1 'polypeptide(L)'
;MNDPAAAHAALTAFLRGVERRGVVFAEWQGGNGEAGDMALASTLRGFREVAAGIAFAEWPRRFWAMLLAAPQLRATVRVAPDAAPAHVAALGSGPRAALLLRLVAGLAESEAAAVLGIARPTYRLALQRALPHRDDGVADPDAWRALSTAAQQAVRALPPERLERIAMLRDGIRPPPAKPSTPAGTRAGWVWPATIAVLVLTAAALAATWWGPWIAPPPAAGGARIQTEELPPAATPAARFDPATALESHRDLELLIAQATGAFDDDADPAFEAWLVGALGEADGATARPADGVAADDSAGAPDAPR
;
A
#
# COMPACT_ATOMS: atom_id res chain seq x y z
N MET A 1 -10.00 -30.36 -31.74
CA MET A 1 -9.43 -31.46 -30.93
C MET A 1 -8.33 -30.83 -30.07
N ASN A 2 -8.64 -30.47 -28.82
CA ASN A 2 -7.70 -29.81 -27.91
C ASN A 2 -6.80 -30.88 -27.30
N ASP A 3 -5.53 -30.94 -27.73
CA ASP A 3 -4.54 -31.77 -27.08
C ASP A 3 -4.23 -31.16 -25.68
N PRO A 4 -4.55 -31.86 -24.57
CA PRO A 4 -4.33 -31.34 -23.23
C PRO A 4 -2.85 -31.12 -22.93
N ALA A 5 -1.94 -31.90 -23.55
CA ALA A 5 -0.50 -31.72 -23.39
C ALA A 5 -0.03 -30.43 -24.08
N ALA A 6 -0.54 -30.13 -25.28
CA ALA A 6 -0.25 -28.88 -25.98
C ALA A 6 -0.77 -27.65 -25.23
N ALA A 7 -1.98 -27.73 -24.66
CA ALA A 7 -2.54 -26.67 -23.82
C ALA A 7 -1.69 -26.42 -22.56
N HIS A 8 -1.23 -27.49 -21.91
CA HIS A 8 -0.35 -27.40 -20.74
C HIS A 8 1.03 -26.81 -21.09
N ALA A 9 1.60 -27.21 -22.22
CA ALA A 9 2.86 -26.65 -22.72
C ALA A 9 2.74 -25.15 -23.04
N ALA A 10 1.65 -24.75 -23.71
CA ALA A 10 1.36 -23.34 -24.00
C ALA A 10 1.21 -22.51 -22.72
N LEU A 11 0.49 -23.03 -21.72
CA LEU A 11 0.36 -22.37 -20.41
C LEU A 11 1.71 -22.21 -19.71
N THR A 12 2.52 -23.27 -19.71
CA THR A 12 3.86 -23.22 -19.10
C THR A 12 4.76 -22.19 -19.80
N ALA A 13 4.72 -22.13 -21.14
CA ALA A 13 5.45 -21.14 -21.91
C ALA A 13 4.97 -19.71 -21.64
N PHE A 14 3.65 -19.50 -21.58
CA PHE A 14 3.06 -18.21 -21.21
C PHE A 14 3.50 -17.75 -19.82
N LEU A 15 3.36 -18.62 -18.81
CA LEU A 15 3.73 -18.32 -17.42
C LEU A 15 5.21 -17.95 -17.30
N ARG A 16 6.11 -18.72 -17.95
CA ARG A 16 7.54 -18.37 -18.02
C ARG A 16 7.79 -17.01 -18.69
N GLY A 17 7.01 -16.67 -19.72
CA GLY A 17 7.12 -15.39 -20.43
C GLY A 17 6.61 -14.17 -19.64
N VAL A 18 5.71 -14.37 -18.68
CA VAL A 18 5.20 -13.28 -17.81
C VAL A 18 5.91 -13.20 -16.47
N GLU A 19 6.49 -14.29 -15.96
CA GLU A 19 7.06 -14.38 -14.61
C GLU A 19 8.04 -13.24 -14.29
N ARG A 20 9.11 -13.07 -15.08
CA ARG A 20 10.12 -12.00 -14.84
C ARG A 20 9.51 -10.60 -14.84
N ARG A 21 8.56 -10.35 -15.75
CA ARG A 21 7.84 -9.06 -15.82
C ARG A 21 6.89 -8.89 -14.64
N GLY A 22 6.24 -9.97 -14.21
CA GLY A 22 5.38 -10.01 -13.04
C GLY A 22 6.12 -9.63 -11.77
N VAL A 23 7.39 -10.06 -11.61
CA VAL A 23 8.21 -9.71 -10.45
C VAL A 23 8.44 -8.21 -10.37
N VAL A 24 8.98 -7.63 -11.44
CA VAL A 24 9.27 -6.18 -11.51
C VAL A 24 7.98 -5.38 -11.39
N PHE A 25 6.89 -5.83 -12.02
CA PHE A 25 5.59 -5.17 -11.94
C PHE A 25 5.07 -5.15 -10.50
N ALA A 26 5.06 -6.29 -9.82
CA ALA A 26 4.52 -6.42 -8.47
C ALA A 26 5.35 -5.61 -7.45
N GLU A 27 6.68 -5.67 -7.55
CA GLU A 27 7.58 -4.89 -6.72
C GLU A 27 7.41 -3.39 -6.94
N TRP A 28 7.36 -2.91 -8.18
CA TRP A 28 7.22 -1.49 -8.47
C TRP A 28 5.81 -0.98 -8.13
N GLN A 29 4.78 -1.81 -8.30
CA GLN A 29 3.41 -1.44 -7.96
C GLN A 29 3.21 -1.33 -6.44
N GLY A 30 3.65 -2.35 -5.67
CA GLY A 30 3.44 -2.44 -4.23
C GLY A 30 4.52 -1.77 -3.38
N GLY A 31 5.71 -1.51 -3.95
CA GLY A 31 6.84 -0.89 -3.24
C GLY A 31 7.55 -1.79 -2.23
N ASN A 32 7.20 -3.08 -2.19
CA ASN A 32 7.78 -4.08 -1.31
C ASN A 32 8.03 -5.36 -2.13
N GLY A 33 9.31 -5.77 -2.22
CA GLY A 33 9.71 -6.94 -2.99
C GLY A 33 9.11 -8.25 -2.48
N GLU A 34 9.05 -8.46 -1.16
CA GLU A 34 8.51 -9.70 -0.58
C GLU A 34 6.99 -9.80 -0.76
N ALA A 35 6.27 -8.69 -0.53
CA ALA A 35 4.82 -8.64 -0.77
C ALA A 35 4.50 -8.83 -2.26
N GLY A 36 5.32 -8.27 -3.15
CA GLY A 36 5.23 -8.46 -4.60
C GLY A 36 5.48 -9.90 -5.02
N ASP A 37 6.50 -10.56 -4.44
CA ASP A 37 6.83 -11.96 -4.69
C ASP A 37 5.68 -12.88 -4.27
N MET A 38 5.03 -12.62 -3.13
CA MET A 38 3.83 -13.34 -2.67
C MET A 38 2.61 -13.12 -3.58
N ALA A 39 2.37 -11.87 -4.02
CA ALA A 39 1.30 -11.55 -4.97
C ALA A 39 1.48 -12.32 -6.28
N LEU A 40 2.70 -12.34 -6.81
CA LEU A 40 2.99 -13.06 -8.04
C LEU A 40 2.85 -14.57 -7.86
N ALA A 41 3.41 -15.14 -6.80
CA ALA A 41 3.33 -16.57 -6.53
C ALA A 41 1.88 -17.07 -6.43
N SER A 42 1.02 -16.35 -5.71
CA SER A 42 -0.41 -16.66 -5.60
C SER A 42 -1.14 -16.51 -6.94
N THR A 43 -0.82 -15.48 -7.72
CA THR A 43 -1.38 -15.28 -9.07
C THR A 43 -0.96 -16.41 -10.02
N LEU A 44 0.32 -16.80 -10.03
CA LEU A 44 0.84 -17.90 -10.86
C LEU A 44 0.15 -19.24 -10.52
N ARG A 45 -0.12 -19.49 -9.24
CA ARG A 45 -0.85 -20.67 -8.78
C ARG A 45 -2.31 -20.64 -9.27
N GLY A 46 -3.04 -19.57 -8.96
CA GLY A 46 -4.47 -19.46 -9.31
C GLY A 46 -4.74 -19.33 -10.81
N PHE A 47 -3.80 -18.80 -11.60
CA PHE A 47 -4.00 -18.60 -13.03
C PHE A 47 -4.14 -19.91 -13.80
N ARG A 48 -3.55 -21.00 -13.30
CA ARG A 48 -3.66 -22.31 -13.96
C ARG A 48 -5.11 -22.79 -14.04
N GLU A 49 -5.91 -22.53 -13.01
CA GLU A 49 -7.33 -22.89 -12.96
C GLU A 49 -8.15 -22.00 -13.90
N VAL A 50 -7.88 -20.70 -13.89
CA VAL A 50 -8.57 -19.71 -14.73
C VAL A 50 -8.30 -19.93 -16.22
N ALA A 51 -7.05 -20.25 -16.58
CA ALA A 51 -6.62 -20.43 -17.97
C ALA A 51 -7.37 -21.56 -18.70
N ALA A 52 -7.84 -22.57 -17.98
CA ALA A 52 -8.62 -23.67 -18.55
C ALA A 52 -9.98 -23.24 -19.10
N GLY A 53 -10.55 -22.14 -18.59
CA GLY A 53 -11.88 -21.64 -18.96
C GLY A 53 -11.90 -20.49 -19.96
N ILE A 54 -10.74 -20.02 -20.44
CA ILE A 54 -10.65 -18.83 -21.32
C ILE A 54 -9.76 -19.06 -22.54
N ALA A 55 -10.05 -18.34 -23.62
CA ALA A 55 -9.26 -18.37 -24.84
C ALA A 55 -7.83 -17.86 -24.60
N PHE A 56 -6.86 -18.42 -25.33
CA PHE A 56 -5.45 -18.04 -25.23
C PHE A 56 -5.19 -16.53 -25.40
N ALA A 57 -5.95 -15.86 -26.28
CA ALA A 57 -5.83 -14.42 -26.50
C ALA A 57 -6.16 -13.58 -25.25
N GLU A 58 -7.02 -14.09 -24.36
CA GLU A 58 -7.44 -13.41 -23.13
C GLU A 58 -6.47 -13.62 -21.96
N TRP A 59 -5.50 -14.53 -22.10
CA TRP A 59 -4.59 -14.90 -21.03
C TRP A 59 -3.78 -13.72 -20.47
N PRO A 60 -3.12 -12.88 -21.29
CA PRO A 60 -2.38 -11.73 -20.77
C PRO A 60 -3.28 -10.80 -19.96
N ARG A 61 -4.44 -10.42 -20.52
CA ARG A 61 -5.39 -9.53 -19.86
C ARG A 61 -5.83 -10.10 -18.51
N ARG A 62 -6.24 -11.37 -18.48
CA ARG A 62 -6.71 -12.00 -17.25
C ARG A 62 -5.61 -12.15 -16.20
N PHE A 63 -4.39 -12.47 -16.63
CA PHE A 63 -3.23 -12.59 -15.74
C PHE A 63 -2.92 -11.26 -15.05
N TRP A 64 -2.80 -10.16 -15.79
CA TRP A 64 -2.48 -8.85 -15.23
C TRP A 64 -3.61 -8.30 -14.36
N ALA A 65 -4.87 -8.54 -14.72
CA ALA A 65 -6.02 -8.18 -13.89
C ALA A 65 -6.02 -8.92 -12.55
N MET A 66 -5.72 -10.23 -12.57
CA MET A 66 -5.58 -11.02 -11.33
C MET A 66 -4.41 -10.55 -10.47
N LEU A 67 -3.26 -10.24 -11.09
CA LEU A 67 -2.11 -9.74 -10.35
C LEU A 67 -2.42 -8.41 -9.65
N LEU A 68 -3.07 -7.47 -10.35
CA LEU A 68 -3.48 -6.19 -9.76
C LEU A 68 -4.55 -6.32 -8.67
N ALA A 69 -5.39 -7.36 -8.74
CA ALA A 69 -6.39 -7.64 -7.71
C ALA A 69 -5.80 -8.27 -6.43
N ALA A 70 -4.54 -8.75 -6.49
CA ALA A 70 -3.87 -9.41 -5.38
C ALA A 70 -3.84 -8.47 -4.14
N PRO A 71 -4.30 -8.94 -2.96
CA PRO A 71 -4.44 -8.09 -1.77
C PRO A 71 -3.11 -7.48 -1.32
N GLN A 72 -2.00 -8.18 -1.54
CA GLN A 72 -0.65 -7.72 -1.18
C GLN A 72 -0.22 -6.47 -1.98
N LEU A 73 -0.81 -6.23 -3.15
CA LEU A 73 -0.55 -5.02 -3.95
C LEU A 73 -1.52 -3.87 -3.63
N ARG A 74 -2.63 -4.15 -2.91
CA ARG A 74 -3.62 -3.16 -2.49
C ARG A 74 -3.26 -2.48 -1.18
N ALA A 75 -2.54 -3.16 -0.29
CA ALA A 75 -2.00 -2.56 0.93
C ALA A 75 -0.94 -1.52 0.56
N THR A 76 -1.31 -0.24 0.54
CA THR A 76 -0.41 0.85 0.14
C THR A 76 0.63 1.08 1.23
N VAL A 77 1.79 0.45 1.09
CA VAL A 77 2.99 0.86 1.81
C VAL A 77 3.68 1.96 0.98
N ARG A 78 4.18 3.00 1.64
CA ARG A 78 5.01 4.01 0.97
C ARG A 78 6.16 3.28 0.27
N VAL A 79 6.26 3.43 -1.04
CA VAL A 79 7.32 2.79 -1.84
C VAL A 79 8.65 3.23 -1.28
N ALA A 80 9.49 2.27 -0.89
CA ALA A 80 10.85 2.59 -0.45
C ALA A 80 11.58 3.31 -1.60
N PRO A 81 12.38 4.36 -1.33
CA PRO A 81 13.03 5.17 -2.35
C PRO A 81 13.84 4.38 -3.39
N ASP A 82 14.33 3.20 -3.01
CA ASP A 82 15.17 2.33 -3.83
C ASP A 82 14.42 1.16 -4.48
N ALA A 83 13.13 0.95 -4.17
CA ALA A 83 12.35 -0.18 -4.68
C ALA A 83 11.85 0.00 -6.12
N ALA A 84 11.79 1.25 -6.60
CA ALA A 84 11.40 1.59 -7.96
C ALA A 84 12.07 2.90 -8.39
N PRO A 85 12.17 3.19 -9.70
CA PRO A 85 12.60 4.50 -10.18
C PRO A 85 11.79 5.62 -9.50
N ALA A 86 12.45 6.70 -9.08
CA ALA A 86 11.86 7.76 -8.28
C ALA A 86 10.52 8.31 -8.85
N HIS A 87 10.45 8.44 -10.18
CA HIS A 87 9.21 8.84 -10.88
C HIS A 87 8.05 7.89 -10.61
N VAL A 88 8.27 6.57 -10.68
CA VAL A 88 7.25 5.54 -10.45
C VAL A 88 6.82 5.52 -8.98
N ALA A 89 7.79 5.68 -8.06
CA ALA A 89 7.54 5.73 -6.62
C ALA A 89 6.69 6.95 -6.22
N ALA A 90 6.84 8.08 -6.92
CA ALA A 90 6.09 9.31 -6.66
C ALA A 90 4.62 9.26 -7.14
N LEU A 91 4.28 8.35 -8.06
CA LEU A 91 2.91 8.21 -8.57
C LEU A 91 1.99 7.54 -7.54
N GLY A 92 0.71 7.91 -7.52
CA GLY A 92 -0.33 7.15 -6.81
C GLY A 92 -0.59 5.77 -7.43
N SER A 93 -1.23 4.87 -6.70
CA SER A 93 -1.42 3.46 -7.08
C SER A 93 -2.08 3.25 -8.45
N GLY A 94 -3.10 4.05 -8.80
CA GLY A 94 -3.81 3.99 -10.09
C GLY A 94 -2.97 4.42 -11.30
N PRO A 95 -2.46 5.68 -11.32
CA PRO A 95 -1.55 6.14 -12.37
C PRO A 95 -0.30 5.27 -12.52
N ARG A 96 0.22 4.76 -11.39
CA ARG A 96 1.33 3.81 -11.37
C ARG A 96 0.97 2.51 -12.10
N ALA A 97 -0.17 1.90 -11.79
CA ALA A 97 -0.62 0.69 -12.47
C ALA A 97 -0.76 0.90 -14.00
N ALA A 98 -1.36 2.02 -14.42
CA ALA A 98 -1.51 2.35 -15.84
C ALA A 98 -0.14 2.45 -16.54
N LEU A 99 0.82 3.14 -15.91
CA LEU A 99 2.17 3.29 -16.44
C LEU A 99 2.91 1.95 -16.52
N LEU A 100 2.82 1.12 -15.48
CA LEU A 100 3.49 -0.19 -15.41
C LEU A 100 2.90 -1.21 -16.38
N LEU A 101 1.59 -1.15 -16.67
CA LEU A 101 0.99 -2.00 -17.71
C LEU A 101 1.56 -1.68 -19.09
N ARG A 102 1.91 -0.42 -19.35
CA ARG A 102 2.56 -0.01 -20.60
C ARG A 102 4.04 -0.39 -20.62
N LEU A 103 4.76 -0.10 -19.55
CA LEU A 103 6.22 -0.22 -19.47
C LEU A 103 6.71 -1.64 -19.23
N VAL A 104 6.17 -2.29 -18.21
CA VAL A 104 6.66 -3.58 -17.72
C VAL A 104 5.87 -4.72 -18.36
N ALA A 105 4.53 -4.65 -18.33
CA ALA A 105 3.71 -5.68 -18.95
C ALA A 105 3.76 -5.62 -20.49
N GLY A 106 4.09 -4.45 -21.06
CA GLY A 106 4.23 -4.27 -22.50
C GLY A 106 2.89 -4.35 -23.25
N LEU A 107 1.78 -4.08 -22.57
CA LEU A 107 0.45 -4.19 -23.17
C LEU A 107 0.18 -3.01 -24.12
N ALA A 108 -0.66 -3.29 -25.13
CA ALA A 108 -1.29 -2.24 -25.93
C ALA A 108 -2.30 -1.46 -25.07
N GLU A 109 -2.60 -0.21 -25.45
CA GLU A 109 -3.50 0.65 -24.67
C GLU A 109 -4.89 0.04 -24.44
N SER A 110 -5.43 -0.65 -25.44
CA SER A 110 -6.75 -1.29 -25.34
C SER A 110 -6.74 -2.41 -24.30
N GLU A 111 -5.71 -3.25 -24.32
CA GLU A 111 -5.51 -4.34 -23.36
C GLU A 111 -5.30 -3.81 -21.95
N ALA A 112 -4.43 -2.81 -21.79
CA ALA A 112 -4.15 -2.20 -20.50
C ALA A 112 -5.39 -1.50 -19.91
N ALA A 113 -6.19 -0.83 -20.74
CA ALA A 113 -7.47 -0.25 -20.32
C ALA A 113 -8.44 -1.35 -19.86
N ALA A 114 -8.52 -2.46 -20.61
CA ALA A 114 -9.37 -3.58 -20.28
C ALA A 114 -8.93 -4.34 -19.01
N VAL A 115 -7.63 -4.36 -18.70
CA VAL A 115 -7.08 -4.87 -17.43
C VAL A 115 -7.57 -4.04 -16.25
N LEU A 116 -7.57 -2.71 -16.39
CA LEU A 116 -8.03 -1.79 -15.34
C LEU A 116 -9.56 -1.66 -15.28
N GLY A 117 -10.29 -2.26 -16.21
CA GLY A 117 -11.75 -2.14 -16.27
C GLY A 117 -12.24 -0.74 -16.64
N ILE A 118 -11.43 0.05 -17.35
CA ILE A 118 -11.75 1.43 -17.75
C ILE A 118 -11.79 1.59 -19.26
N ALA A 119 -12.46 2.65 -19.73
CA ALA A 119 -12.47 3.00 -21.15
C ALA A 119 -11.07 3.45 -21.64
N ARG A 120 -10.74 3.15 -22.89
CA ARG A 120 -9.45 3.54 -23.52
C ARG A 120 -9.14 5.04 -23.42
N PRO A 121 -10.08 5.97 -23.61
CA PRO A 121 -9.81 7.41 -23.42
C PRO A 121 -9.40 7.75 -21.98
N THR A 122 -10.05 7.14 -20.98
CA THR A 122 -9.72 7.30 -19.55
C THR A 122 -8.31 6.79 -19.26
N TYR A 123 -7.96 5.62 -19.82
CA TYR A 123 -6.60 5.07 -19.72
C TYR A 123 -5.55 6.02 -20.31
N ARG A 124 -5.79 6.59 -21.50
CA ARG A 124 -4.87 7.54 -22.14
C ARG A 124 -4.66 8.79 -21.27
N LEU A 125 -5.73 9.34 -20.70
CA LEU A 125 -5.62 10.48 -19.80
C LEU A 125 -4.81 10.14 -18.54
N ALA A 126 -5.04 8.96 -17.95
CA ALA A 126 -4.26 8.48 -16.81
C ALA A 126 -2.78 8.31 -17.18
N LEU A 127 -2.49 7.75 -18.35
CA LEU A 127 -1.12 7.58 -18.84
C LEU A 127 -0.45 8.94 -19.11
N GLN A 128 -1.15 9.88 -19.74
CA GLN A 128 -0.64 11.24 -19.96
C GLN A 128 -0.25 11.91 -18.65
N ARG A 129 -1.10 11.81 -17.62
CA ARG A 129 -0.80 12.35 -16.28
C ARG A 129 0.33 11.62 -15.56
N ALA A 130 0.55 10.35 -15.88
CA ALA A 130 1.58 9.52 -15.26
C ALA A 130 2.96 9.64 -15.96
N LEU A 131 3.04 10.17 -17.18
CA LEU A 131 4.29 10.34 -17.89
C LEU A 131 5.19 11.39 -17.19
N PRO A 132 6.52 11.27 -17.29
CA PRO A 132 7.41 12.33 -16.83
C PRO A 132 7.22 13.58 -17.69
N HIS A 133 7.19 14.74 -17.04
CA HIS A 133 7.09 16.04 -17.68
C HIS A 133 8.33 16.87 -17.33
N ARG A 134 8.72 17.77 -18.22
CA ARG A 134 9.74 18.78 -17.94
C ARG A 134 9.13 19.91 -17.10
N ASP A 135 9.98 20.81 -16.61
CA ASP A 135 9.56 22.00 -15.86
C ASP A 135 8.56 22.88 -16.65
N ASP A 136 8.65 22.85 -17.98
CA ASP A 136 7.73 23.54 -18.90
C ASP A 136 6.35 22.86 -19.03
N GLY A 137 6.10 21.76 -18.32
CA GLY A 137 4.84 20.99 -18.35
C GLY A 137 4.65 20.12 -19.60
N VAL A 138 5.61 20.11 -20.54
CA VAL A 138 5.60 19.23 -21.72
C VAL A 138 6.14 17.85 -21.34
N ALA A 139 5.58 16.79 -21.92
CA ALA A 139 6.06 15.42 -21.74
C ALA A 139 7.56 15.29 -22.10
N ASP A 140 8.32 14.62 -21.24
CA ASP A 140 9.77 14.46 -21.41
C ASP A 140 10.11 13.12 -22.13
N PRO A 141 10.46 13.15 -23.42
CA PRO A 141 10.83 11.93 -24.16
C PRO A 141 12.14 11.29 -23.66
N ASP A 142 13.06 12.05 -23.07
CA ASP A 142 14.32 11.53 -22.55
C ASP A 142 14.08 10.77 -21.24
N ALA A 143 13.31 11.35 -20.31
CA ALA A 143 12.91 10.68 -19.09
C ALA A 143 12.05 9.43 -19.37
N TRP A 144 11.17 9.49 -20.38
CA TRP A 144 10.41 8.31 -20.81
C TRP A 144 11.32 7.19 -21.34
N ARG A 145 12.32 7.53 -22.16
CA ARG A 145 13.31 6.55 -22.66
C ARG A 145 14.12 5.95 -21.50
N ALA A 146 14.62 6.78 -20.59
CA ALA A 146 15.36 6.33 -19.42
C ALA A 146 14.54 5.37 -18.56
N LEU A 147 13.26 5.70 -18.33
CA LEU A 147 12.34 4.86 -17.56
C LEU A 147 12.05 3.52 -18.26
N SER A 148 11.87 3.55 -19.58
CA SER A 148 11.69 2.33 -20.39
C SER A 148 12.92 1.43 -20.35
N THR A 149 14.12 2.02 -20.45
CA THR A 149 15.39 1.29 -20.32
C THR A 149 15.56 0.71 -18.92
N ALA A 150 15.23 1.47 -17.87
CA ALA A 150 15.28 0.98 -16.50
C ALA A 150 14.35 -0.22 -16.28
N ALA A 151 13.13 -0.18 -16.83
CA ALA A 151 12.20 -1.32 -16.78
C ALA A 151 12.76 -2.56 -17.48
N GLN A 152 13.29 -2.41 -18.70
CA GLN A 152 13.90 -3.52 -19.43
C GLN A 152 15.13 -4.08 -18.72
N GLN A 153 15.97 -3.22 -18.15
CA GLN A 153 17.13 -3.62 -17.36
C GLN A 153 16.72 -4.37 -16.10
N ALA A 154 15.72 -3.89 -15.36
CA ALA A 154 15.21 -4.57 -14.16
C ALA A 154 14.69 -5.98 -14.49
N VAL A 155 13.95 -6.15 -15.59
CA VAL A 155 13.45 -7.46 -16.02
C VAL A 155 14.60 -8.40 -16.42
N ARG A 156 15.63 -7.89 -17.08
CA ARG A 156 16.80 -8.66 -17.53
C ARG A 156 17.75 -9.02 -16.39
N ALA A 157 17.98 -8.09 -15.47
CA ALA A 157 18.90 -8.22 -14.34
C ALA A 157 18.30 -9.02 -13.17
N LEU A 158 17.07 -9.52 -13.30
CA LEU A 158 16.41 -10.26 -12.24
C LEU A 158 17.20 -11.55 -11.87
N PRO A 159 17.65 -11.70 -10.61
CA PRO A 159 18.43 -12.85 -10.17
C PRO A 159 17.64 -14.16 -10.28
N PRO A 160 18.26 -15.26 -10.73
CA PRO A 160 17.59 -16.56 -10.82
C PRO A 160 17.14 -17.09 -9.45
N GLU A 161 17.87 -16.79 -8.37
CA GLU A 161 17.55 -17.24 -7.01
C GLU A 161 16.21 -16.65 -6.52
N ARG A 162 15.86 -15.45 -6.99
CA ARG A 162 14.56 -14.84 -6.68
C ARG A 162 13.42 -15.53 -7.42
N LEU A 163 13.64 -15.97 -8.66
CA LEU A 163 12.67 -16.77 -9.40
C LEU A 163 12.44 -18.13 -8.74
N GLU A 164 13.51 -18.77 -8.27
CA GLU A 164 13.42 -20.03 -7.50
C GLU A 164 12.62 -19.83 -6.21
N ARG A 165 12.87 -18.74 -5.47
CA ARG A 165 12.09 -18.39 -4.28
C ARG A 165 10.60 -18.25 -4.59
N ILE A 166 10.25 -17.59 -5.68
CA ILE A 166 8.86 -17.40 -6.11
C ILE A 166 8.24 -18.74 -6.53
N ALA A 167 9.01 -19.62 -7.18
CA ALA A 167 8.58 -20.97 -7.49
C ALA A 167 8.29 -21.78 -6.21
N MET A 168 9.16 -21.69 -5.18
CA MET A 168 8.92 -22.31 -3.87
C MET A 168 7.64 -21.77 -3.22
N LEU A 169 7.44 -20.45 -3.20
CA LEU A 169 6.23 -19.81 -2.68
C LEU A 169 4.98 -20.28 -3.43
N ARG A 170 5.05 -20.35 -4.77
CA ARG A 170 3.95 -20.87 -5.61
C ARG A 170 3.61 -22.29 -5.24
N ASP A 171 4.60 -23.12 -4.95
CA ASP A 171 4.40 -24.53 -4.60
C ASP A 171 4.09 -24.74 -3.09
N GLY A 172 3.95 -23.65 -2.32
CA GLY A 172 3.59 -23.68 -0.90
C GLY A 172 4.76 -24.01 0.04
N ILE A 173 5.97 -24.05 -0.50
CA ILE A 173 7.19 -24.33 0.24
C ILE A 173 7.70 -23.01 0.84
N ARG A 174 7.97 -22.99 2.14
CA ARG A 174 8.55 -21.82 2.80
C ARG A 174 10.00 -21.63 2.33
N PRO A 175 10.33 -20.52 1.66
CA PRO A 175 11.70 -20.28 1.23
C PRO A 175 12.61 -19.95 2.42
N PRO A 176 13.93 -20.20 2.30
CA PRO A 176 14.89 -19.71 3.28
C PRO A 176 14.86 -18.16 3.33
N PRO A 177 15.15 -17.55 4.48
CA PRO A 177 15.14 -16.10 4.62
C PRO A 177 16.09 -15.48 3.59
N ALA A 178 15.61 -14.44 2.90
CA ALA A 178 16.42 -13.71 1.94
C ALA A 178 17.66 -13.15 2.64
N LYS A 179 18.86 -13.42 2.12
CA LYS A 179 20.03 -12.63 2.51
C LYS A 179 19.75 -11.19 2.06
N PRO A 180 19.90 -10.18 2.95
CA PRO A 180 19.70 -8.80 2.55
C PRO A 180 20.68 -8.51 1.42
N SER A 181 20.16 -8.28 0.22
CA SER A 181 20.93 -7.73 -0.88
C SER A 181 21.26 -6.31 -0.47
N THR A 182 22.50 -6.08 -0.03
CA THR A 182 23.00 -4.73 0.17
C THR A 182 22.82 -4.00 -1.15
N PRO A 183 22.03 -2.91 -1.20
CA PRO A 183 21.91 -2.15 -2.43
C PRO A 183 23.32 -1.67 -2.78
N ALA A 184 23.78 -2.01 -3.99
CA ALA A 184 24.93 -1.37 -4.59
C ALA A 184 24.54 0.07 -4.93
N GLY A 185 24.43 0.90 -3.89
CA GLY A 185 24.15 2.32 -3.98
C GLY A 185 25.32 3.00 -4.65
N THR A 186 25.21 3.22 -5.95
CA THR A 186 26.01 4.22 -6.66
C THR A 186 25.42 5.59 -6.32
N ARG A 187 25.80 6.11 -5.15
CA ARG A 187 25.70 7.50 -4.64
C ARG A 187 26.18 7.44 -3.18
N ALA A 188 27.15 8.20 -2.67
CA ALA A 188 27.82 9.36 -3.19
C ALA A 188 29.16 9.50 -2.43
N GLY A 189 30.29 9.36 -3.14
CA GLY A 189 31.64 9.41 -2.55
C GLY A 189 31.99 10.75 -1.89
N TRP A 190 31.20 11.80 -2.13
CA TRP A 190 31.39 13.13 -1.54
C TRP A 190 30.52 13.41 -0.31
N VAL A 191 29.49 12.60 -0.06
CA VAL A 191 28.64 12.77 1.14
C VAL A 191 29.32 12.18 2.38
N TRP A 192 30.13 11.13 2.19
CA TRP A 192 30.91 10.50 3.26
C TRP A 192 31.92 11.43 3.94
N PRO A 193 32.73 12.25 3.21
CA PRO A 193 33.57 13.25 3.87
C PRO A 193 32.75 14.37 4.50
N ALA A 194 31.58 14.73 3.95
CA ALA A 194 30.70 15.74 4.54
C ALA A 194 30.08 15.27 5.87
N THR A 195 29.65 14.02 5.97
CA THR A 195 29.17 13.45 7.24
C THR A 195 30.29 13.30 8.25
N ILE A 196 31.51 12.94 7.84
CA ILE A 196 32.67 12.92 8.74
C ILE A 196 32.99 14.34 9.23
N ALA A 197 32.98 15.34 8.35
CA ALA A 197 33.22 16.73 8.75
C ALA A 197 32.18 17.22 9.76
N VAL A 198 30.89 16.94 9.53
CA VAL A 198 29.82 17.28 10.48
C VAL A 198 29.98 16.52 11.79
N LEU A 199 30.34 15.23 11.75
CA LEU A 199 30.52 14.43 12.98
C LEU A 199 31.72 14.92 13.80
N VAL A 200 32.83 15.26 13.14
CA VAL A 200 34.01 15.85 13.79
C VAL A 200 33.68 17.23 14.37
N LEU A 201 32.94 18.07 13.64
CA LEU A 201 32.55 19.39 14.11
C LEU A 201 31.58 19.32 15.30
N THR A 202 30.65 18.37 15.27
CA THR A 202 29.74 18.09 16.40
C THR A 202 30.50 17.54 17.62
N ALA A 203 31.45 16.62 17.41
CA ALA A 203 32.28 16.09 18.48
C ALA A 203 33.21 17.16 19.09
N ALA A 204 33.77 18.05 18.26
CA ALA A 204 34.57 19.17 18.72
C ALA A 204 33.74 20.19 19.51
N ALA A 205 32.53 20.51 19.05
CA ALA A 205 31.59 21.36 19.79
C ALA A 205 31.18 20.72 21.14
N LEU A 206 30.99 19.40 21.17
CA LEU A 206 30.66 18.66 22.39
C LEU A 206 31.87 18.53 23.34
N ALA A 207 33.09 18.43 22.84
CA ALA A 207 34.30 18.46 23.68
C ALA A 207 34.54 19.86 24.25
N ALA A 208 34.21 20.92 23.49
CA ALA A 208 34.34 22.29 23.93
C ALA A 208 33.42 22.65 25.11
N THR A 209 32.30 21.93 25.30
CA THR A 209 31.45 22.13 26.49
C THR A 209 32.05 21.58 27.79
N TRP A 210 33.07 20.72 27.72
CA TRP A 210 33.73 20.15 28.91
C TRP A 210 35.04 20.84 29.30
N TRP A 211 35.62 21.69 28.44
CA TRP A 211 36.93 22.32 28.65
C TRP A 211 36.97 23.86 28.66
N GLY A 212 35.82 24.55 28.65
CA GLY A 212 35.80 26.03 28.66
C GLY A 212 35.09 26.64 29.86
N PRO A 213 35.75 27.49 30.68
CA PRO A 213 35.09 28.43 31.58
C PRO A 213 34.62 29.71 30.85
N TRP A 214 34.50 29.69 29.52
CA TRP A 214 34.33 30.89 28.67
C TRP A 214 32.95 31.02 27.99
N ILE A 215 32.04 30.07 28.18
CA ILE A 215 30.62 30.30 27.85
C ILE A 215 29.95 30.87 29.10
N ALA A 216 30.27 32.13 29.41
CA ALA A 216 29.41 32.91 30.29
C ALA A 216 28.06 33.05 29.55
N PRO A 217 26.95 32.58 30.11
CA PRO A 217 25.66 32.81 29.51
C PRO A 217 25.45 34.33 29.39
N PRO A 218 24.96 34.86 28.25
CA PRO A 218 24.52 36.25 28.20
C PRO A 218 23.51 36.45 29.34
N PRO A 219 23.51 37.61 30.03
CA PRO A 219 22.54 37.87 31.07
C PRO A 219 21.15 37.71 30.45
N ALA A 220 20.43 36.70 30.94
CA ALA A 220 19.08 36.41 30.50
C ALA A 220 18.21 37.64 30.80
N ALA A 221 17.99 38.46 29.77
CA ALA A 221 16.88 39.40 29.77
C ALA A 221 15.60 38.56 29.75
N GLY A 222 14.96 38.44 30.92
CA GLY A 222 13.70 37.72 31.08
C GLY A 222 13.89 36.24 31.40
N GLY A 223 13.90 35.92 32.69
CA GLY A 223 14.01 34.54 33.18
C GLY A 223 12.82 33.69 32.75
N ALA A 224 13.03 32.80 31.78
CA ALA A 224 12.22 31.60 31.60
C ALA A 224 12.90 30.44 32.34
N ARG A 225 12.90 30.51 33.69
CA ARG A 225 13.15 29.35 34.54
C ARG A 225 11.88 28.51 34.47
N ILE A 226 11.98 27.23 34.08
CA ILE A 226 10.84 26.32 34.13
C ILE A 226 10.34 26.28 35.58
N GLN A 227 9.19 26.90 35.83
CA GLN A 227 8.49 26.81 37.09
C GLN A 227 7.51 25.64 36.97
N THR A 228 7.83 24.53 37.63
CA THR A 228 6.86 23.48 37.88
C THR A 228 5.97 23.94 39.04
N GLU A 229 4.78 24.40 38.70
CA GLU A 229 3.69 24.62 39.64
C GLU A 229 2.88 23.32 39.71
N GLU A 230 2.70 22.76 40.90
CA GLU A 230 1.75 21.65 41.09
C GLU A 230 0.36 22.18 40.75
N LEU A 231 -0.27 21.59 39.74
CA LEU A 231 -1.66 21.92 39.44
C LEU A 231 -2.50 21.66 40.70
N PRO A 232 -3.43 22.57 41.04
CA PRO A 232 -4.37 22.32 42.12
C PRO A 232 -5.06 20.96 41.89
N PRO A 233 -5.35 20.21 42.96
CA PRO A 233 -5.94 18.88 42.86
C PRO A 233 -7.13 18.95 41.90
N ALA A 234 -7.10 18.08 40.89
CA ALA A 234 -8.07 18.11 39.79
C ALA A 234 -9.48 18.19 40.37
N ALA A 235 -10.14 19.34 40.17
CA ALA A 235 -11.55 19.46 40.49
C ALA A 235 -12.28 18.40 39.68
N THR A 236 -13.16 17.65 40.33
CA THR A 236 -13.96 16.63 39.65
C THR A 236 -14.63 17.28 38.43
N PRO A 237 -14.47 16.72 37.23
CA PRO A 237 -15.02 17.31 36.02
C PRO A 237 -16.50 17.55 36.23
N ALA A 238 -16.98 18.76 35.92
CA ALA A 238 -18.39 19.10 36.06
C ALA A 238 -19.21 18.18 35.14
N ALA A 239 -19.81 17.14 35.73
CA ALA A 239 -20.70 16.25 35.03
C ALA A 239 -21.88 17.09 34.53
N ARG A 240 -22.03 17.20 33.21
CA ARG A 240 -23.16 17.94 32.60
C ARG A 240 -24.49 17.22 32.79
N PHE A 241 -24.43 15.95 33.15
CA PHE A 241 -25.56 15.07 33.38
C PHE A 241 -25.48 14.51 34.79
N ASP A 242 -26.62 14.37 35.44
CA ASP A 242 -26.70 13.62 36.69
C ASP A 242 -26.26 12.16 36.46
N PRO A 243 -25.78 11.47 37.50
CA PRO A 243 -25.19 10.14 37.35
C PRO A 243 -26.17 9.08 36.83
N ALA A 244 -27.47 9.21 37.06
CA ALA A 244 -28.46 8.27 36.51
C ALA A 244 -28.60 8.46 35.00
N THR A 245 -28.78 9.72 34.56
CA THR A 245 -28.85 10.06 33.12
C THR A 245 -27.55 9.75 32.39
N ALA A 246 -26.39 9.95 33.03
CA ALA A 246 -25.09 9.60 32.46
C ALA A 246 -24.92 8.08 32.27
N LEU A 247 -25.45 7.28 33.20
CA LEU A 247 -25.42 5.83 33.09
C LEU A 247 -26.41 5.34 32.01
N GLU A 248 -27.62 5.89 31.98
CA GLU A 248 -28.65 5.55 30.98
C GLU A 248 -28.23 5.90 29.54
N SER A 249 -27.44 6.96 29.36
CA SER A 249 -26.91 7.37 28.07
C SER A 249 -25.55 6.74 27.73
N HIS A 250 -25.03 5.85 28.58
CA HIS A 250 -23.76 5.18 28.35
C HIS A 250 -23.90 4.18 27.19
N ARG A 251 -23.05 4.31 26.16
CA ARG A 251 -23.10 3.47 24.95
C ARG A 251 -22.97 1.97 25.28
N ASP A 252 -22.26 1.66 26.36
CA ASP A 252 -21.98 0.30 26.83
C ASP A 252 -22.85 -0.12 28.04
N LEU A 253 -24.01 0.51 28.24
CA LEU A 253 -24.90 0.26 29.39
C LEU A 253 -25.25 -1.24 29.56
N GLU A 254 -25.58 -1.93 28.47
CA GLU A 254 -25.92 -3.36 28.50
C GLU A 254 -24.76 -4.23 29.02
N LEU A 255 -23.51 -3.89 28.65
CA LEU A 255 -22.32 -4.61 29.14
C LEU A 255 -22.09 -4.36 30.63
N LEU A 256 -22.32 -3.13 31.09
CA LEU A 256 -22.21 -2.78 32.52
C LEU A 256 -23.29 -3.49 33.36
N ILE A 257 -24.51 -3.63 32.81
CA ILE A 257 -25.60 -4.40 33.46
C ILE A 257 -25.24 -5.88 33.51
N ALA A 258 -24.76 -6.46 32.41
CA ALA A 258 -24.31 -7.86 32.36
C ALA A 258 -23.18 -8.12 33.38
N GLN A 259 -22.22 -7.20 33.50
CA GLN A 259 -21.15 -7.28 34.50
C GLN A 259 -21.67 -7.19 35.94
N ALA A 260 -22.58 -6.26 36.22
CA ALA A 260 -23.15 -6.09 37.55
C ALA A 260 -24.08 -7.26 37.98
N THR A 261 -24.73 -7.91 37.02
CA THR A 261 -25.64 -9.04 37.25
C THR A 261 -24.94 -10.40 37.21
N GLY A 262 -23.65 -10.44 36.86
CA GLY A 262 -22.88 -11.69 36.72
C GLY A 262 -23.27 -12.52 35.49
N ALA A 263 -23.97 -11.92 34.53
CA ALA A 263 -24.29 -12.51 33.24
C ALA A 263 -23.20 -12.23 32.18
N PHE A 264 -22.11 -11.58 32.58
CA PHE A 264 -20.96 -11.31 31.73
C PHE A 264 -20.14 -12.59 31.53
N ASP A 265 -19.80 -12.89 30.29
CA ASP A 265 -18.94 -14.03 29.95
C ASP A 265 -17.48 -13.63 30.21
N ASP A 266 -16.84 -14.24 31.20
CA ASP A 266 -15.46 -13.92 31.59
C ASP A 266 -14.44 -14.24 30.47
N ASP A 267 -14.83 -15.07 29.48
CA ASP A 267 -14.01 -15.38 28.31
C ASP A 267 -14.20 -14.37 27.15
N ALA A 268 -15.16 -13.43 27.25
CA ALA A 268 -15.35 -12.39 26.25
C ALA A 268 -14.34 -11.25 26.43
N ASP A 269 -13.55 -10.95 25.39
CA ASP A 269 -12.70 -9.76 25.32
C ASP A 269 -13.40 -8.66 24.50
N PRO A 270 -14.15 -7.74 25.15
CA PRO A 270 -14.94 -6.73 24.45
C PRO A 270 -14.07 -5.74 23.68
N ALA A 271 -12.81 -5.53 24.09
CA ALA A 271 -11.89 -4.67 23.36
C ALA A 271 -11.46 -5.34 22.04
N PHE A 272 -11.22 -6.65 22.07
CA PHE A 272 -10.94 -7.44 20.88
C PHE A 272 -12.14 -7.52 19.94
N GLU A 273 -13.35 -7.73 20.46
CA GLU A 273 -14.56 -7.80 19.64
C GLU A 273 -14.93 -6.46 18.99
N ALA A 274 -14.76 -5.34 19.71
CA ALA A 274 -14.96 -4.01 19.14
C ALA A 274 -13.98 -3.74 17.99
N TRP A 275 -12.72 -4.17 18.13
CA TRP A 275 -11.75 -4.12 17.05
C TRP A 275 -12.14 -5.03 15.88
N LEU A 276 -12.60 -6.25 16.15
CA LEU A 276 -13.01 -7.22 15.13
C LEU A 276 -14.21 -6.73 14.31
N VAL A 277 -15.22 -6.14 14.95
CA VAL A 277 -16.36 -5.53 14.25
C VAL A 277 -15.91 -4.38 13.36
N GLY A 278 -14.97 -3.54 13.81
CA GLY A 278 -14.36 -2.50 12.98
C GLY A 278 -13.62 -3.09 11.77
N ALA A 279 -12.80 -4.11 11.99
CA ALA A 279 -12.03 -4.78 10.95
C ALA A 279 -12.92 -5.50 9.90
N LEU A 280 -14.04 -6.08 10.33
CA LEU A 280 -15.02 -6.72 9.45
C LEU A 280 -15.89 -5.68 8.71
N GLY A 281 -16.26 -4.58 9.37
CA GLY A 281 -17.00 -3.47 8.76
C GLY A 281 -16.21 -2.75 7.66
N GLU A 282 -14.88 -2.66 7.78
CA GLU A 282 -14.00 -2.17 6.71
C GLU A 282 -13.92 -3.13 5.52
N ALA A 283 -14.09 -4.44 5.75
CA ALA A 283 -14.13 -5.44 4.68
C ALA A 283 -15.47 -5.41 3.91
N ASP A 284 -16.59 -5.19 4.60
CA ASP A 284 -17.94 -5.17 4.01
C ASP A 284 -18.34 -3.79 3.44
N GLY A 285 -17.87 -2.69 4.04
CA GLY A 285 -18.14 -1.30 3.62
C GLY A 285 -17.59 -0.92 2.23
N ALA A 286 -16.82 -1.80 1.59
CA ALA A 286 -16.40 -1.66 0.19
C ALA A 286 -17.53 -1.91 -0.83
N THR A 287 -18.73 -2.33 -0.42
CA THR A 287 -19.84 -2.64 -1.35
C THR A 287 -21.03 -1.67 -1.36
N ALA A 288 -21.06 -0.60 -0.56
CA ALA A 288 -22.20 0.32 -0.58
C ALA A 288 -21.80 1.80 -0.47
N ARG A 289 -21.45 2.41 -1.61
CA ARG A 289 -21.85 3.79 -1.87
C ARG A 289 -22.27 3.93 -3.33
N PRO A 290 -23.56 4.21 -3.57
CA PRO A 290 -23.93 5.43 -4.29
C PRO A 290 -25.23 6.03 -3.70
N ALA A 291 -25.66 7.26 -3.94
CA ALA A 291 -25.19 8.43 -4.67
C ALA A 291 -26.03 9.62 -4.15
N ASP A 292 -25.48 10.83 -4.19
CA ASP A 292 -26.29 12.05 -4.09
C ASP A 292 -27.30 12.10 -5.24
N GLY A 293 -28.56 12.42 -4.92
CA GLY A 293 -29.65 12.53 -5.88
C GLY A 293 -30.92 13.06 -5.23
N VAL A 294 -31.00 14.39 -5.16
CA VAL A 294 -32.17 15.16 -4.71
C VAL A 294 -33.39 14.89 -5.59
N ALA A 295 -34.52 14.67 -4.92
CA ALA A 295 -35.91 14.87 -5.31
C ALA A 295 -36.45 14.16 -6.57
N ALA A 296 -37.37 13.21 -6.33
CA ALA A 296 -38.63 13.17 -7.05
C ALA A 296 -39.71 12.62 -6.10
N ASP A 297 -40.63 13.54 -5.78
CA ASP A 297 -41.97 13.34 -5.25
C ASP A 297 -42.77 12.40 -6.17
N ASP A 298 -43.41 11.37 -5.62
CA ASP A 298 -44.79 11.03 -5.98
C ASP A 298 -45.37 9.93 -5.07
N SER A 299 -46.30 10.36 -4.21
CA SER A 299 -47.68 9.88 -4.08
C SER A 299 -48.04 8.38 -4.09
N ALA A 300 -48.90 8.05 -3.10
CA ALA A 300 -49.91 6.97 -3.02
C ALA A 300 -49.43 5.58 -2.54
N GLY A 301 -50.03 4.93 -1.54
CA GLY A 301 -51.22 5.24 -0.75
C GLY A 301 -51.43 4.18 0.33
N ALA A 302 -51.82 4.61 1.52
CA ALA A 302 -52.68 3.83 2.43
C ALA A 302 -54.13 3.92 1.89
N PRO A 303 -55.13 3.14 2.37
CA PRO A 303 -55.18 2.29 3.55
C PRO A 303 -55.72 0.86 3.19
N ASP A 304 -55.93 -0.09 4.09
CA ASP A 304 -57.14 -0.17 4.92
C ASP A 304 -57.02 -1.30 5.95
N ALA A 305 -57.55 -1.02 7.14
CA ALA A 305 -57.73 -1.95 8.26
C ALA A 305 -59.07 -2.70 8.06
N PRO A 306 -59.83 -3.15 9.08
CA PRO A 306 -59.51 -3.53 10.47
C PRO A 306 -60.16 -4.88 10.89
N ARG A 307 -59.70 -5.44 12.02
CA ARG A 307 -60.56 -5.77 13.19
C ARG A 307 -59.70 -6.21 14.37
#